data_AF-D9TJQ1-F1
#
_entry.id   AF-D9TJQ1-F1
#
_cell.length_a   1.000
_cell.length_b   1.000
_cell.length_c   1.000
_cell.angle_alpha   90.00
_cell.angle_beta   90.00
_cell.angle_gamma   90.00
#
_symmetry.space_group_name_H-M   'P 1'
#
loop_
_entity.id
_entity.type
_entity.pdbx_description
1 polymer ?
#
loop_
_entity_poly.entity_id
_entity_poly.type
_entity_poly.pdbx_seq_one_letter_code
_entity_poly.pdbx_strand_id
1 'polypeptide(L)'
;MLDRNRQEENKTYETDIIAIRFPYVYEEIGGREDDWHKDLKNMIPKFEENIIGVICEVKSGECGYLDRDLFMESKVRRCLQRLGFFRNGSDEFKKFYDKLLNNSSYYYKNYTIVKILISQSRHTGEKFENILLSDIDSFITKRIKKYSEKYSDRNFFNSNLIQYKIWESKKINEKS
;
A
#
# COMPACT_ATOMS: atom_id res chain seq x y z
N MET A 1 -13.83 11.23 42.26
CA MET A 1 -14.13 12.03 41.06
C MET A 1 -12.80 12.35 40.39
N LEU A 2 -12.46 11.62 39.32
CA LEU A 2 -11.30 11.93 38.48
C LEU A 2 -11.88 12.54 37.21
N ASP A 3 -11.67 13.84 37.05
CA ASP A 3 -12.06 14.60 35.88
C ASP A 3 -11.42 13.99 34.63
N ARG A 4 -12.25 13.30 33.85
CA ARG A 4 -11.93 12.88 32.50
C ARG A 4 -11.91 14.13 31.64
N ASN A 5 -10.76 14.80 31.59
CA ASN A 5 -10.38 15.61 30.46
C ASN A 5 -10.38 14.69 29.22
N ARG A 6 -11.54 14.58 28.57
CA ARG A 6 -11.65 14.24 27.16
C ARG A 6 -10.96 15.36 26.39
N GLN A 7 -9.62 15.35 26.39
CA GLN A 7 -8.93 15.80 25.20
C GLN A 7 -9.44 14.88 24.11
N GLU A 8 -10.23 15.42 23.20
CA GLU A 8 -10.46 14.82 21.91
C GLU A 8 -9.09 14.46 21.36
N GLU A 9 -8.73 13.18 21.43
CA GLU A 9 -7.59 12.66 20.70
C GLU A 9 -7.89 12.99 19.24
N ASN A 10 -7.30 14.09 18.77
CA ASN A 10 -7.19 14.40 17.35
C ASN A 10 -6.53 13.17 16.73
N LYS A 11 -7.37 12.27 16.22
CA LYS A 11 -6.99 11.06 15.51
C LYS A 11 -6.41 11.49 14.18
N THR A 12 -5.17 11.99 14.19
CA THR A 12 -4.38 12.32 13.02
C THR A 12 -3.93 11.02 12.35
N TYR A 13 -4.87 10.25 11.81
CA TYR A 13 -4.53 9.13 10.93
C TYR A 13 -4.14 9.67 9.55
N GLU A 14 -2.93 10.23 9.50
CA GLU A 14 -2.21 10.62 8.29
C GLU A 14 -1.13 9.57 8.02
N THR A 15 -1.48 8.50 7.30
CA THR A 15 -0.43 7.69 6.69
C THR A 15 -0.77 7.49 5.23
N ASP A 16 -0.25 8.41 4.43
CA ASP A 16 -0.20 8.31 2.98
C ASP A 16 1.11 7.59 2.63
N ILE A 17 1.04 6.27 2.45
CA ILE A 17 2.20 5.47 2.04
C ILE A 17 2.38 5.66 0.55
N ILE A 18 3.59 6.02 0.15
CA ILE A 18 3.96 6.20 -1.26
C ILE A 18 5.02 5.17 -1.63
N ALA A 19 4.82 4.49 -2.76
CA ALA A 19 5.80 3.58 -3.33
C ALA A 19 6.02 3.90 -4.81
N ILE A 20 7.26 3.68 -5.29
CA ILE A 20 7.63 3.82 -6.70
C ILE A 20 8.24 2.50 -7.16
N ARG A 21 7.77 1.99 -8.30
CA ARG A 21 8.36 0.82 -8.98
C ARG A 21 8.76 1.23 -10.39
N PHE A 22 10.00 0.96 -10.78
CA PHE A 22 10.44 1.11 -12.17
C PHE A 22 10.07 -0.13 -12.99
N PRO A 23 9.86 0.01 -14.31
CA PRO A 23 9.64 -1.14 -15.18
C PRO A 23 10.91 -2.00 -15.27
N TYR A 24 10.74 -3.27 -15.62
CA TYR A 24 11.84 -4.23 -15.86
C TYR A 24 12.79 -4.48 -14.68
N VAL A 25 12.38 -4.17 -13.44
CA VAL A 25 13.13 -4.53 -12.22
C VAL A 25 12.88 -6.01 -11.91
N TYR A 26 13.58 -6.87 -12.63
CA TYR A 26 13.73 -8.29 -12.30
C TYR A 26 15.20 -8.53 -11.98
N GLU A 27 15.50 -8.81 -10.72
CA GLU A 27 16.82 -9.33 -10.37
C GLU A 27 16.76 -10.86 -10.38
N GLU A 28 17.86 -11.51 -10.77
CA GLU A 28 17.96 -12.97 -10.77
C GLU A 28 17.71 -13.60 -9.38
N ILE A 29 17.86 -12.79 -8.32
CA ILE A 29 17.83 -13.14 -6.90
C ILE A 29 16.52 -12.72 -6.20
N GLY A 30 15.56 -12.07 -6.90
CA GLY A 30 14.26 -11.65 -6.37
C GLY A 30 13.37 -10.89 -7.36
N GLY A 31 12.04 -11.01 -7.20
CA GLY A 31 11.06 -10.36 -8.08
C GLY A 31 10.37 -11.31 -9.07
N ARG A 32 10.36 -12.61 -8.78
CA ARG A 32 9.65 -13.63 -9.60
C ARG A 32 8.14 -13.40 -9.54
N GLU A 33 7.36 -14.01 -10.44
CA GLU A 33 5.89 -13.83 -10.45
C GLU A 33 5.25 -14.14 -9.09
N ASP A 34 5.74 -15.17 -8.39
CA ASP A 34 5.28 -15.55 -7.04
C ASP A 34 5.70 -14.56 -5.93
N ASP A 35 6.58 -13.60 -6.25
CA ASP A 35 6.97 -12.51 -5.37
C ASP A 35 6.06 -11.27 -5.53
N TRP A 36 4.87 -11.42 -6.09
CA TRP A 36 3.88 -10.34 -6.12
C TRP A 36 2.58 -10.79 -5.46
N HIS A 37 1.84 -9.84 -4.89
CA HIS A 37 0.46 -10.12 -4.53
C HIS A 37 -0.30 -10.37 -5.85
N LYS A 38 -0.93 -11.55 -5.97
CA LYS A 38 -1.56 -12.06 -7.19
C LYS A 38 -2.46 -11.04 -7.90
N ASP A 39 -3.13 -10.19 -7.13
CA ASP A 39 -4.10 -9.24 -7.68
C ASP A 39 -3.45 -7.89 -8.05
N LEU A 40 -2.23 -7.59 -7.57
CA LEU A 40 -1.60 -6.28 -7.76
C LEU A 40 -1.28 -6.00 -9.23
N LYS A 41 -0.79 -6.99 -9.97
CA LYS A 41 -0.52 -6.88 -11.42
C LYS A 41 -1.80 -6.64 -12.22
N ASN A 42 -2.91 -7.23 -11.79
CA ASN A 42 -4.22 -7.09 -12.45
C ASN A 42 -4.89 -5.75 -12.12
N MET A 43 -4.67 -5.23 -10.91
CA MET A 43 -5.22 -3.96 -10.44
C MET A 43 -4.57 -2.72 -11.08
N ILE A 44 -3.34 -2.84 -11.59
CA ILE A 44 -2.55 -1.68 -12.04
C ILE A 44 -2.38 -1.71 -13.57
N PRO A 45 -2.93 -0.73 -14.30
CA PRO A 45 -2.74 -0.63 -15.74
C PRO A 45 -1.27 -0.44 -16.12
N LYS A 46 -0.84 -1.10 -17.20
CA LYS A 46 0.54 -0.99 -17.73
C LYS A 46 1.61 -1.34 -16.68
N PHE A 47 1.32 -2.34 -15.85
CA PHE A 47 2.16 -2.74 -14.71
C PHE A 47 3.60 -3.06 -15.08
N GLU A 48 3.85 -3.64 -16.26
CA GLU A 48 5.20 -4.05 -16.65
C GLU A 48 5.95 -2.98 -17.45
N GLU A 49 5.23 -2.12 -18.18
CA GLU A 49 5.84 -1.14 -19.09
C GLU A 49 6.13 0.22 -18.43
N ASN A 50 5.34 0.59 -17.42
CA ASN A 50 5.40 1.93 -16.84
C ASN A 50 6.15 2.00 -15.51
N ILE A 51 6.65 3.20 -15.20
CA ILE A 51 7.02 3.58 -13.83
C ILE A 51 5.71 3.74 -13.05
N ILE A 52 5.56 2.98 -11.97
CA ILE A 52 4.36 2.95 -11.15
C ILE A 52 4.57 3.79 -9.90
N GLY A 53 3.67 4.72 -9.66
CA GLY A 53 3.48 5.37 -8.36
C GLY A 53 2.25 4.79 -7.65
N VAL A 54 2.40 4.42 -6.39
CA VAL A 54 1.29 3.98 -5.55
C VAL A 54 1.03 5.03 -4.49
N ILE A 55 -0.22 5.46 -4.37
CA ILE A 55 -0.73 6.26 -3.27
C ILE A 55 -1.61 5.34 -2.43
N CYS A 56 -1.23 5.10 -1.18
CA CYS A 56 -1.94 4.18 -0.32
C CYS A 56 -2.43 4.85 0.96
N GLU A 57 -3.72 4.63 1.28
CA GLU A 57 -4.28 4.90 2.61
C GLU A 57 -4.57 3.57 3.31
N VAL A 58 -4.18 3.48 4.59
CA VAL A 58 -4.46 2.31 5.43
C VAL A 58 -5.48 2.68 6.50
N LYS A 59 -6.59 1.95 6.57
CA LYS A 59 -7.64 2.10 7.57
C LYS A 59 -7.79 0.80 8.36
N SER A 60 -7.13 0.77 9.52
CA SER A 60 -7.08 -0.41 10.39
C SER A 60 -8.11 -0.41 11.53
N GLY A 61 -8.88 0.66 11.71
CA GLY A 61 -9.89 0.77 12.77
C GLY A 61 -11.26 0.22 12.36
N GLU A 62 -12.00 -0.33 13.32
CA GLU A 62 -13.29 -1.03 13.09
C GLU A 62 -14.48 -0.10 12.75
N CYS A 63 -14.37 1.23 12.90
CA CYS A 63 -15.46 2.16 12.58
C CYS A 63 -14.93 3.57 12.26
N GLY A 64 -15.51 4.22 11.24
CA GLY A 64 -15.74 5.68 11.29
C GLY A 64 -15.16 6.57 10.18
N TYR A 65 -14.56 6.06 9.11
CA TYR A 65 -14.23 6.91 7.96
C TYR A 65 -15.33 6.80 6.90
N LEU A 66 -15.69 7.93 6.31
CA LEU A 66 -16.61 7.97 5.19
C LEU A 66 -15.80 7.98 3.89
N ASP A 67 -16.39 7.52 2.79
CA ASP A 67 -15.71 7.51 1.48
C ASP A 67 -15.25 8.91 1.05
N ARG A 68 -15.89 9.98 1.55
CA ARG A 68 -15.50 11.38 1.33
C ARG A 68 -14.18 11.77 2.03
N ASP A 69 -13.79 11.04 3.07
CA ASP A 69 -12.58 11.31 3.86
C ASP A 69 -11.38 10.51 3.30
N LEU A 70 -11.62 9.64 2.32
CA LEU A 70 -10.59 8.86 1.63
C LEU A 70 -10.03 9.62 0.43
N PHE A 71 -8.71 9.63 0.30
CA PHE A 71 -8.01 10.26 -0.82
C PHE A 71 -8.47 11.71 -1.03
N MET A 72 -8.57 12.46 0.07
CA MET A 72 -8.94 13.87 0.03
C MET A 72 -8.03 14.62 -0.96
N GLU A 73 -8.60 15.60 -1.66
CA GLU A 73 -7.92 16.38 -2.70
C GLU A 73 -6.52 16.89 -2.28
N SER A 74 -6.43 17.44 -1.07
CA SER A 74 -5.17 17.93 -0.49
C SER A 74 -4.12 16.83 -0.34
N LYS A 75 -4.53 15.61 0.06
CA LYS A 75 -3.66 14.43 0.21
C LYS A 75 -3.21 13.89 -1.13
N VAL A 76 -4.12 13.74 -2.10
CA VAL A 76 -3.79 13.30 -3.46
C VAL A 76 -2.78 14.26 -4.08
N ARG A 77 -3.01 15.58 -3.96
CA ARG A 77 -2.08 16.60 -4.43
C ARG A 77 -0.72 16.45 -3.75
N ARG A 78 -0.66 16.35 -2.43
CA ARG A 78 0.60 16.18 -1.67
C ARG A 78 1.35 14.92 -2.09
N CYS A 79 0.64 13.81 -2.31
CA CYS A 79 1.26 12.56 -2.76
C CYS A 79 1.83 12.67 -4.18
N LEU A 80 1.11 13.31 -5.10
CA LEU A 80 1.61 13.57 -6.45
C LEU A 80 2.90 14.40 -6.44
N GLN A 81 3.00 15.40 -5.57
CA GLN A 81 4.22 16.19 -5.41
C GLN A 81 5.39 15.34 -4.90
N ARG A 82 5.12 14.42 -3.97
CA ARG A 82 6.13 13.54 -3.35
C ARG A 82 6.58 12.38 -4.24
N LEU A 83 5.73 11.93 -5.18
CA LEU A 83 6.12 10.96 -6.19
C LEU A 83 7.24 11.49 -7.10
N GLY A 84 7.33 12.81 -7.28
CA GLY A 84 8.42 13.45 -8.02
C GLY A 84 8.42 13.17 -9.53
N PHE A 85 7.38 12.52 -10.08
CA PHE A 85 7.29 12.22 -11.51
C PHE A 85 7.13 13.48 -12.37
N PHE A 86 6.52 14.54 -11.83
CA PHE A 86 6.19 15.76 -12.55
C PHE A 86 6.54 16.99 -11.73
N ARG A 87 6.92 18.08 -12.40
CA ARG A 87 7.11 19.38 -11.75
C ARG A 87 5.77 19.91 -11.25
N ASN A 88 5.73 20.44 -10.03
CA ASN A 88 4.53 21.04 -9.44
C ASN A 88 3.96 22.13 -10.35
N GLY A 89 2.67 22.02 -10.68
CA GLY A 89 1.95 22.98 -11.51
C GLY A 89 2.11 22.79 -13.03
N SER A 90 2.91 21.82 -13.48
CA SER A 90 2.96 21.43 -14.89
C SER A 90 1.61 20.91 -15.40
N ASP A 91 1.43 20.89 -16.72
CA ASP A 91 0.21 20.38 -17.35
C ASP A 91 0.04 18.88 -17.11
N GLU A 92 1.13 18.10 -17.10
CA GLU A 92 1.11 16.69 -16.70
C GLU A 92 0.66 16.52 -15.25
N PHE A 93 1.19 17.33 -14.33
CA PHE A 93 0.78 17.28 -12.92
C PHE A 93 -0.72 17.53 -12.78
N LYS A 94 -1.25 18.56 -13.45
CA LYS A 94 -2.69 18.88 -13.42
C LYS A 94 -3.53 17.75 -14.01
N LYS A 95 -3.13 17.20 -15.15
CA LYS A 95 -3.82 16.06 -15.78
C LYS A 95 -3.89 14.84 -14.86
N PHE A 96 -2.77 14.47 -14.23
CA PHE A 96 -2.76 13.37 -13.28
C PHE A 96 -3.64 13.67 -12.06
N TYR A 97 -3.55 14.88 -11.52
CA TYR A 97 -4.38 15.31 -10.40
C TYR A 97 -5.87 15.18 -10.72
N ASP A 98 -6.34 15.82 -11.79
CA ASP A 98 -7.75 15.84 -12.17
C ASP A 98 -8.31 14.44 -12.45
N LYS A 99 -7.51 13.58 -13.11
CA LYS A 99 -7.92 12.20 -13.38
C LYS A 99 -7.95 11.35 -12.11
N LEU A 100 -6.95 11.47 -11.24
CA LEU A 100 -6.88 10.70 -10.01
C LEU A 100 -7.89 11.15 -8.95
N LEU A 101 -8.55 12.32 -9.06
CA LEU A 101 -9.62 12.63 -8.11
C LEU A 101 -10.80 11.66 -8.22
N ASN A 102 -11.10 11.20 -9.43
CA ASN A 102 -12.30 10.41 -9.71
C ASN A 102 -12.02 8.96 -10.14
N ASN A 103 -10.76 8.62 -10.45
CA ASN A 103 -10.39 7.28 -10.91
C ASN A 103 -9.41 6.62 -9.95
N SER A 104 -9.44 5.29 -9.85
CA SER A 104 -8.52 4.49 -9.03
C SER A 104 -7.10 4.57 -9.56
N SER A 105 -6.95 4.70 -10.87
CA SER A 105 -5.66 4.82 -11.52
C SER A 105 -5.73 5.74 -12.75
N TYR A 106 -4.56 6.23 -13.14
CA TYR A 106 -4.38 6.92 -14.41
C TYR A 106 -2.99 6.63 -14.94
N TYR A 107 -2.89 6.42 -16.25
CA TYR A 107 -1.61 6.30 -16.93
C TYR A 107 -1.50 7.32 -18.05
N TYR A 108 -0.29 7.85 -18.22
CA TYR A 108 0.03 8.76 -19.29
C TYR A 108 1.53 8.66 -19.60
N LYS A 109 1.85 8.50 -20.90
CA LYS A 109 3.20 8.16 -21.36
C LYS A 109 3.70 6.90 -20.61
N ASN A 110 4.87 6.99 -19.99
CA ASN A 110 5.55 5.92 -19.28
C ASN A 110 5.29 5.90 -17.76
N TYR A 111 4.27 6.64 -17.28
CA TYR A 111 3.92 6.69 -15.86
C TYR A 111 2.51 6.15 -15.63
N THR A 112 2.36 5.30 -14.62
CA THR A 112 1.07 4.89 -14.06
C THR A 112 1.02 5.31 -12.60
N ILE A 113 -0.08 5.90 -12.15
CA ILE A 113 -0.34 6.14 -10.73
C ILE A 113 -1.63 5.45 -10.33
N VAL A 114 -1.61 4.74 -9.20
CA VAL A 114 -2.77 4.03 -8.64
C VAL A 114 -3.00 4.44 -7.19
N LYS A 115 -4.27 4.51 -6.78
CA LYS A 115 -4.73 4.71 -5.42
C LYS A 115 -5.22 3.38 -4.85
N ILE A 116 -4.66 2.97 -3.72
CA ILE A 116 -4.97 1.69 -3.06
C ILE A 116 -5.42 1.94 -1.62
N LEU A 117 -6.66 1.57 -1.31
CA LEU A 117 -7.17 1.52 0.05
C LEU A 117 -6.85 0.15 0.66
N ILE A 118 -6.19 0.14 1.80
CA ILE A 118 -6.08 -1.05 2.64
C ILE A 118 -7.06 -0.93 3.80
N SER A 119 -8.02 -1.85 3.92
CA SER A 119 -9.09 -1.79 4.92
C SER A 119 -9.47 -3.16 5.45
N GLN A 120 -10.17 -3.22 6.59
CA GLN A 120 -10.67 -4.48 7.13
C GLN A 120 -11.84 -5.06 6.31
N SER A 121 -12.71 -4.19 5.79
CA SER A 121 -13.87 -4.54 4.97
C SER A 121 -13.62 -4.28 3.49
N ARG A 122 -14.33 -5.00 2.61
CA ARG A 122 -14.33 -4.73 1.17
C ARG A 122 -15.01 -3.41 0.90
N HIS A 123 -14.40 -2.57 0.07
CA HIS A 123 -15.02 -1.40 -0.53
C HIS A 123 -15.12 -1.59 -2.03
N THR A 124 -16.24 -1.15 -2.61
CA THR A 124 -16.51 -1.21 -4.05
C THR A 124 -16.66 0.20 -4.58
N GLY A 125 -15.99 0.51 -5.69
CA GLY A 125 -16.10 1.80 -6.35
C GLY A 125 -14.95 2.02 -7.32
N GLU A 126 -15.06 3.05 -8.15
CA GLU A 126 -14.06 3.36 -9.18
C GLU A 126 -12.96 4.29 -8.69
N LYS A 127 -13.11 4.86 -7.49
CA LYS A 127 -12.19 5.89 -6.98
C LYS A 127 -10.87 5.33 -6.47
N PHE A 128 -10.79 4.06 -6.11
CA PHE A 128 -9.58 3.43 -5.59
C PHE A 128 -9.70 1.92 -5.69
N GLU A 129 -8.55 1.25 -5.80
CA GLU A 129 -8.48 -0.20 -5.63
C GLU A 129 -8.53 -0.54 -4.14
N ASN A 130 -9.06 -1.71 -3.80
CA ASN A 130 -9.16 -2.14 -2.40
C ASN A 130 -8.48 -3.49 -2.17
N ILE A 131 -7.57 -3.51 -1.18
CA ILE A 131 -6.92 -4.72 -0.67
C ILE A 131 -7.32 -4.88 0.80
N LEU A 132 -7.72 -6.10 1.19
CA LEU A 132 -8.08 -6.34 2.57
C LEU A 132 -6.83 -6.41 3.45
N LEU A 133 -6.95 -5.93 4.68
CA LEU A 133 -5.89 -6.03 5.68
C LEU A 133 -5.54 -7.50 5.97
N SER A 134 -6.53 -8.40 5.92
CA SER A 134 -6.34 -9.84 6.02
C SER A 134 -5.55 -10.43 4.85
N ASP A 135 -5.72 -9.90 3.63
CA ASP A 135 -4.96 -10.33 2.45
C ASP A 135 -3.48 -9.92 2.60
N ILE A 136 -3.22 -8.71 3.10
CA ILE A 136 -1.85 -8.24 3.41
C ILE A 136 -1.21 -9.10 4.50
N ASP A 137 -1.93 -9.39 5.58
CA ASP A 137 -1.42 -10.23 6.67
C ASP A 137 -1.07 -11.64 6.18
N SER A 138 -1.95 -12.24 5.37
CA SER A 138 -1.73 -13.54 4.74
C SER A 138 -0.51 -13.53 3.82
N PHE A 139 -0.36 -12.48 3.00
CA PHE A 139 0.77 -12.32 2.09
C PHE A 139 2.10 -12.23 2.85
N ILE A 140 2.18 -11.39 3.89
CA ILE A 140 3.39 -11.24 4.72
C ILE A 140 3.71 -12.55 5.44
N THR A 141 2.70 -13.22 6.01
CA THR A 141 2.89 -14.48 6.74
C THR A 141 3.40 -15.59 5.81
N LYS A 142 2.85 -15.71 4.59
CA LYS A 142 3.33 -16.66 3.58
C LYS A 142 4.79 -16.39 3.18
N ARG A 143 5.19 -15.12 3.06
CA ARG A 143 6.56 -14.72 2.76
C ARG A 143 7.54 -15.12 3.86
N ILE A 144 7.20 -14.80 5.11
CA ILE A 144 7.99 -15.17 6.29
C ILE A 144 8.24 -16.68 6.31
N LYS A 145 7.20 -17.48 6.05
CA LYS A 145 7.30 -18.95 5.92
C LYS A 145 8.22 -19.37 4.78
N LYS A 146 8.07 -18.80 3.59
CA LYS A 146 8.90 -19.15 2.41
C LYS A 146 10.39 -18.91 2.65
N TYR A 147 10.75 -17.87 3.41
CA TYR A 147 12.15 -17.48 3.62
C TYR A 147 12.78 -18.01 4.92
N SER A 148 12.03 -18.70 5.78
CA SER A 148 12.56 -19.22 7.05
C SER A 148 13.58 -20.35 6.90
N GLU A 149 13.54 -21.09 5.79
CA GLU A 149 14.34 -22.32 5.61
C GLU A 149 15.70 -22.10 4.92
N LYS A 150 15.82 -21.09 4.04
CA LYS A 150 17.01 -20.93 3.17
C LYS A 150 17.65 -19.54 3.16
N TYR A 151 17.00 -18.54 3.77
CA TYR A 151 17.49 -17.15 3.79
C TYR A 151 17.07 -16.45 5.09
N SER A 152 17.45 -17.00 6.25
CA SER A 152 17.10 -16.49 7.58
C SER A 152 17.40 -15.00 7.76
N ASP A 153 18.44 -14.51 7.09
CA ASP A 153 18.92 -13.13 7.18
C ASP A 153 17.90 -12.14 6.59
N ARG A 154 17.07 -12.61 5.65
CA ARG A 154 15.95 -11.84 5.06
C ARG A 154 14.76 -11.70 6.01
N ASN A 155 14.78 -12.37 7.16
CA ASN A 155 13.79 -12.24 8.23
C ASN A 155 14.25 -11.30 9.37
N PHE A 156 15.35 -10.56 9.20
CA PHE A 156 15.74 -9.56 10.20
C PHE A 156 15.01 -8.23 9.97
N PHE A 157 13.89 -8.04 10.67
CA PHE A 157 13.15 -6.78 10.70
C PHE A 157 13.23 -6.15 12.09
N ASN A 158 13.48 -4.84 12.18
CA ASN A 158 13.51 -4.12 13.47
C ASN A 158 12.11 -3.91 14.11
N SER A 159 11.07 -4.59 13.61
CA SER A 159 9.70 -4.48 14.12
C SER A 159 9.39 -5.65 15.05
N ASN A 160 9.06 -5.34 16.31
CA ASN A 160 8.67 -6.35 17.30
C ASN A 160 7.49 -7.21 16.84
N LEU A 161 6.52 -6.62 16.13
CA LEU A 161 5.36 -7.34 15.61
C LEU A 161 5.77 -8.33 14.51
N ILE A 162 6.67 -7.92 13.60
CA ILE A 162 7.15 -8.80 12.55
C ILE A 162 8.03 -9.91 13.15
N GLN A 163 8.89 -9.59 14.12
CA GLN A 163 9.69 -10.57 14.86
C GLN A 163 8.81 -11.60 15.58
N TYR A 164 7.72 -11.16 16.22
CA TYR A 164 6.73 -12.05 16.83
C TYR A 164 6.10 -12.99 15.79
N LYS A 165 5.65 -12.47 14.64
CA LYS A 165 5.10 -13.29 13.55
C LYS A 165 6.11 -14.29 12.98
N ILE A 166 7.39 -13.91 12.86
CA ILE A 166 8.47 -14.81 12.47
C ILE A 166 8.63 -15.96 13.47
N TRP A 167 8.65 -15.64 14.77
CA TRP A 167 8.76 -16.64 15.83
C TRP A 167 7.56 -17.59 15.86
N GLU A 168 6.34 -17.06 15.77
CA GLU A 168 5.10 -17.85 15.75
C GLU A 168 5.10 -18.83 14.56
N SER A 169 5.55 -18.35 13.39
CA SER A 169 5.67 -19.19 12.20
C SER A 169 6.66 -20.34 12.37
N LYS A 170 7.75 -20.17 13.12
CA LYS A 170 8.74 -21.24 13.38
C LYS A 170 8.15 -22.33 14.29
N LYS A 171 7.42 -21.95 15.34
CA LYS A 171 6.76 -22.89 16.26
C LYS A 171 5.74 -23.82 15.61
N ILE A 172 5.04 -23.34 14.57
CA ILE A 172 4.05 -24.15 13.83
C ILE A 172 4.77 -25.23 13.00
N ASN A 173 5.91 -24.91 12.41
CA ASN A 173 6.69 -25.86 11.60
C ASN A 173 7.37 -26.95 12.46
N GLU A 174 7.72 -26.67 13.72
CA GLU A 174 8.31 -27.66 14.64
C GLU A 174 7.30 -28.71 15.16
N LYS A 175 5.99 -28.47 14.98
CA LYS A 175 4.91 -29.35 15.44
C LYS A 175 4.25 -30.18 14.33
N SER A 176 4.65 -29.99 13.08
CA SER A 176 4.15 -30.72 11.90
C SER A 176 5.17 -31.76 11.48
#